data_AF-A0A6A3B9F7-F1
#
_entry.id   AF-A0A6A3B9F7-F1
#
_cell.length_a   1.000
_cell.length_b   1.000
_cell.length_c   1.000
_cell.angle_alpha   90.00
_cell.angle_beta   90.00
_cell.angle_gamma   90.00
#
_symmetry.space_group_name_H-M   'P 1'
#
loop_
_entity.id
_entity.type
_entity.pdbx_description
1 polymer ?
#
loop_
_entity_poly.entity_id
_entity_poly.type
_entity_poly.pdbx_seq_one_letter_code
_entity_poly.pdbx_strand_id
1 'polypeptide(L)'
;MYRRNFSFFFFFLLMVCVWSWRMEFPEAQMVPAVYVLGDSLVDVGNNDHLPVSFAKANFPPNGVDFPTKKPTGRFCNGKNAADLIVHRPISLSDTNNASFINGVSFASGGAGIFNGTDRILEKYSPTIRGLDGQHLKELLKRLYEFGARKFFLAGFSEIKSACCGLGDLRAEVACVPISRYCSNRKNHVFWDLYHPTEATVRIFVDTFDGSSPVCVPMNLRQLVSA
;
A
#
# COMPACT_ATOMS: atom_id res chain seq x y z
N MET A 1 23.89 62.89 3.06
CA MET A 1 23.41 62.51 1.71
C MET A 1 23.63 61.01 1.52
N TYR A 2 22.60 60.21 1.77
CA TYR A 2 22.64 58.75 1.65
C TYR A 2 22.41 58.37 0.18
N ARG A 3 23.48 58.09 -0.58
CA ARG A 3 23.37 57.51 -1.93
C ARG A 3 22.82 56.09 -1.77
N ARG A 4 21.50 55.94 -1.92
CA ARG A 4 20.80 54.64 -1.90
C ARG A 4 21.37 53.77 -3.01
N ASN A 5 22.00 52.66 -2.61
CA ASN A 5 22.57 51.61 -3.44
C ASN A 5 21.48 50.83 -4.21
N PHE A 6 20.76 51.51 -5.10
CA PHE A 6 19.68 50.94 -5.92
C PHE A 6 20.17 49.77 -6.79
N SER A 7 21.45 49.82 -7.21
CA SER A 7 22.10 48.78 -8.00
C SER A 7 22.24 47.45 -7.26
N PHE A 8 22.56 47.47 -5.96
CA PHE A 8 22.74 46.24 -5.16
C PHE A 8 21.43 45.47 -4.97
N PHE A 9 20.31 46.18 -4.79
CA PHE A 9 19.00 45.55 -4.64
C PHE A 9 18.55 44.88 -5.95
N PHE A 10 18.85 45.50 -7.09
CA PHE A 10 18.54 44.94 -8.41
C PHE A 10 19.41 43.72 -8.72
N PHE A 11 20.70 43.75 -8.36
CA PHE A 11 21.60 42.60 -8.47
C PHE A 11 21.18 41.44 -7.56
N PHE A 12 20.72 41.73 -6.34
CA PHE A 12 20.22 40.71 -5.42
C PHE A 12 18.93 40.06 -5.94
N LEU A 13 17.99 40.86 -6.47
CA LEU A 13 16.78 40.34 -7.10
C LEU A 13 17.09 39.48 -8.34
N LEU A 14 18.02 39.92 -9.20
CA LEU A 14 18.47 39.14 -10.35
C LEU A 14 19.12 37.82 -9.94
N MET A 15 19.96 37.83 -8.89
CA MET A 15 20.50 36.60 -8.31
C MET A 15 19.37 35.68 -7.82
N VAL A 16 18.43 36.17 -7.00
CA VAL A 16 17.31 35.35 -6.52
C VAL A 16 16.48 34.80 -7.69
N CYS A 17 16.19 35.59 -8.73
CA CYS A 17 15.47 35.12 -9.91
C CYS A 17 16.24 34.04 -10.70
N VAL A 18 17.55 34.21 -10.89
CA VAL A 18 18.40 33.22 -11.59
C VAL A 18 18.52 31.92 -10.79
N TRP A 19 18.56 32.02 -9.45
CA TRP A 19 18.57 30.85 -8.56
C TRP A 19 17.20 30.15 -8.49
N SER A 20 16.10 30.91 -8.61
CA SER A 20 14.73 30.37 -8.70
C SER A 20 14.50 29.60 -10.00
N TRP A 21 15.17 30.00 -11.09
CA TRP A 21 15.02 29.37 -12.40
C TRP A 21 15.77 28.04 -12.55
N ARG A 22 16.70 27.73 -11.63
CA ARG A 22 17.48 26.48 -11.65
C ARG A 22 16.88 25.35 -10.81
N MET A 23 15.69 25.52 -10.25
CA MET A 23 14.98 24.43 -9.59
C MET A 23 14.19 23.62 -10.63
N GLU A 24 14.91 22.88 -11.47
CA GLU A 24 14.31 21.78 -12.22
C GLU A 24 14.04 20.64 -11.23
N PHE A 25 12.77 20.42 -10.90
CA PHE A 25 12.36 19.20 -10.21
C PHE A 25 12.64 18.02 -11.15
N PRO A 26 13.29 16.94 -10.70
CA PRO A 26 13.46 15.76 -11.55
C PRO A 26 12.08 15.24 -11.94
N GLU A 27 11.75 15.28 -13.24
CA GLU A 27 10.57 14.61 -13.77
C GLU A 27 10.71 13.11 -13.48
N ALA A 28 9.69 12.54 -12.84
CA ALA A 28 9.65 11.12 -12.54
C ALA A 28 9.86 10.34 -13.85
N GLN A 29 10.90 9.48 -13.88
CA GLN A 29 11.23 8.70 -15.07
C GLN A 29 10.04 7.81 -15.44
N MET A 30 9.35 8.19 -16.52
CA MET A 30 8.21 7.44 -17.03
C MET A 30 8.67 6.10 -17.62
N VAL A 31 8.26 5.00 -17.00
CA VAL A 31 8.50 3.66 -17.54
C VAL A 31 7.51 3.35 -18.68
N PRO A 32 7.96 2.69 -19.76
CA PRO A 32 7.14 2.47 -20.95
C PRO A 32 5.91 1.60 -20.68
N ALA A 33 6.03 0.61 -19.78
CA ALA A 33 4.94 -0.27 -19.36
C ALA A 33 5.14 -0.73 -17.92
N VAL A 34 4.03 -1.03 -17.23
CA VAL A 34 4.06 -1.67 -15.90
C VAL A 34 3.20 -2.92 -15.93
N TYR A 35 3.77 -4.04 -15.50
CA TYR A 35 3.07 -5.30 -15.35
C TYR A 35 2.96 -5.61 -13.86
N VAL A 36 1.73 -5.73 -13.36
CA VAL A 36 1.47 -6.00 -11.94
C VAL A 36 1.17 -7.48 -11.77
N LEU A 37 1.95 -8.16 -10.96
CA LEU A 37 1.81 -9.59 -10.63
C LEU A 37 1.69 -9.69 -9.11
N GLY A 38 0.81 -10.55 -8.62
CA GLY A 38 0.65 -10.75 -7.18
C GLY A 38 -0.74 -11.22 -6.79
N ASP A 39 -1.09 -10.96 -5.54
CA ASP A 39 -2.32 -11.40 -4.90
C ASP A 39 -3.27 -10.22 -4.61
N SER A 40 -4.12 -10.38 -3.59
CA SER A 40 -5.09 -9.38 -3.16
C SER A 40 -4.48 -8.06 -2.70
N LEU A 41 -3.20 -8.02 -2.30
CA LEU A 41 -2.50 -6.80 -1.88
C LEU A 41 -2.26 -5.83 -3.04
N VAL A 42 -2.23 -6.33 -4.27
CA VAL A 42 -2.00 -5.56 -5.50
C VAL A 42 -3.08 -5.78 -6.56
N ASP A 43 -4.11 -6.57 -6.25
CA ASP A 43 -5.28 -6.76 -7.12
C ASP A 43 -6.09 -5.46 -7.25
N VAL A 44 -6.22 -5.00 -8.48
CA VAL A 44 -6.92 -3.77 -8.87
C VAL A 44 -8.37 -4.01 -9.31
N GLY A 45 -8.87 -5.23 -9.11
CA GLY A 45 -10.25 -5.65 -9.41
C GLY A 45 -10.35 -6.80 -10.40
N ASN A 46 -9.25 -7.48 -10.74
CA ASN A 46 -9.27 -8.64 -11.64
C ASN A 46 -10.20 -9.73 -11.10
N ASN A 47 -10.21 -9.96 -9.78
CA ASN A 47 -11.03 -11.00 -9.18
C ASN A 47 -12.54 -10.85 -9.39
N ASP A 48 -13.01 -9.62 -9.64
CA ASP A 48 -14.43 -9.38 -9.88
C ASP A 48 -14.91 -10.04 -11.17
N HIS A 49 -14.00 -10.12 -12.15
CA HIS A 49 -14.22 -10.68 -13.48
C HIS A 49 -13.98 -12.19 -13.56
N LEU A 50 -13.43 -12.80 -12.50
CA LEU A 50 -13.26 -14.25 -12.44
C LEU A 50 -14.60 -14.94 -12.15
N PRO A 51 -15.08 -15.88 -13.00
CA PRO A 51 -16.39 -16.51 -12.84
C PRO A 51 -16.55 -17.31 -11.55
N VAL A 52 -15.46 -17.92 -11.07
CA VAL A 52 -15.47 -18.86 -9.93
C VAL A 52 -14.71 -18.36 -8.70
N SER A 53 -14.26 -17.11 -8.69
CA SER A 53 -13.50 -16.58 -7.55
C SER A 53 -14.42 -16.27 -6.37
N PHE A 54 -14.08 -16.80 -5.19
CA PHE A 54 -14.71 -16.44 -3.92
C PHE A 54 -14.03 -15.26 -3.23
N ALA A 55 -12.78 -14.94 -3.61
CA ALA A 55 -12.07 -13.79 -3.11
C ALA A 55 -12.47 -12.58 -3.95
N LYS A 56 -13.58 -11.91 -3.64
CA LYS A 56 -14.00 -10.66 -4.29
C LYS A 56 -14.04 -9.54 -3.26
N ALA A 57 -13.71 -8.32 -3.69
CA ALA A 57 -13.80 -7.12 -2.86
C ALA A 57 -14.68 -6.02 -3.51
N ASN A 58 -15.62 -6.44 -4.36
CA ASN A 58 -16.60 -5.58 -5.03
C ASN A 58 -17.83 -5.24 -4.19
N PHE A 59 -17.72 -5.29 -2.87
CA PHE A 59 -18.80 -4.98 -1.95
C PHE A 59 -18.38 -3.93 -0.90
N PRO A 60 -19.32 -3.11 -0.38
CA PRO A 60 -19.06 -2.24 0.75
C PRO A 60 -18.68 -3.04 2.00
N PRO A 61 -17.73 -2.58 2.84
CA PRO A 61 -17.17 -1.23 2.86
C PRO A 61 -15.85 -1.05 2.08
N ASN A 62 -15.45 -2.01 1.25
CA ASN A 62 -14.25 -1.83 0.41
C ASN A 62 -14.41 -0.61 -0.51
N GLY A 63 -13.32 0.13 -0.74
CA GLY A 63 -13.34 1.34 -1.55
C GLY A 63 -14.07 2.54 -0.96
N VAL A 64 -14.42 2.53 0.34
CA VAL A 64 -15.10 3.64 1.03
C VAL A 64 -14.34 4.97 0.95
N ASP A 65 -13.02 4.95 0.82
CA ASP A 65 -12.15 6.13 0.71
C ASP A 65 -11.90 6.59 -0.73
N PHE A 66 -12.40 5.86 -1.74
CA PHE A 66 -12.40 6.41 -3.09
C PHE A 66 -13.27 7.66 -3.17
N PRO A 67 -12.95 8.61 -4.08
CA PRO A 67 -13.83 9.74 -4.34
C PRO A 67 -15.27 9.32 -4.69
N THR A 68 -15.43 8.16 -5.34
CA THR A 68 -16.73 7.57 -5.69
C THR A 68 -17.43 6.89 -4.51
N LYS A 69 -16.69 6.55 -3.44
CA LYS A 69 -17.13 5.74 -2.29
C LYS A 69 -17.73 4.38 -2.69
N LYS A 70 -17.31 3.85 -3.84
CA LYS A 70 -17.80 2.58 -4.39
C LYS A 70 -16.68 1.54 -4.34
N PRO A 71 -17.02 0.26 -4.05
CA PRO A 71 -16.06 -0.82 -4.14
C PRO A 71 -15.66 -1.04 -5.61
N THR A 72 -14.38 -1.36 -5.83
CA THR A 72 -13.79 -1.56 -7.16
C THR A 72 -13.04 -2.89 -7.28
N GLY A 73 -13.25 -3.82 -6.35
CA GLY A 73 -12.51 -5.09 -6.30
C GLY A 73 -11.14 -5.02 -5.63
N ARG A 74 -10.74 -3.87 -5.07
CA ARG A 74 -9.53 -3.74 -4.26
C ARG A 74 -9.83 -4.17 -2.83
N PHE A 75 -8.98 -5.04 -2.27
CA PHE A 75 -9.08 -5.52 -0.89
C PHE A 75 -8.56 -4.47 0.11
N CYS A 76 -9.13 -3.28 0.07
CA CYS A 76 -8.70 -2.13 0.85
C CYS A 76 -9.85 -1.14 1.00
N ASN A 77 -9.73 -0.22 1.98
CA ASN A 77 -10.61 0.93 2.08
C ASN A 77 -10.50 1.89 0.88
N GLY A 78 -9.41 1.86 0.12
CA GLY A 78 -9.17 2.76 -1.01
C GLY A 78 -8.10 2.21 -1.94
N LYS A 79 -7.08 3.01 -2.25
CA LYS A 79 -5.96 2.63 -3.12
C LYS A 79 -5.07 1.56 -2.46
N ASN A 80 -4.68 0.55 -3.23
CA ASN A 80 -3.70 -0.44 -2.81
C ASN A 80 -2.28 -0.09 -3.32
N ALA A 81 -1.31 -1.00 -3.15
CA ALA A 81 0.08 -0.71 -3.50
C ALA A 81 0.26 -0.48 -5.01
N ALA A 82 -0.46 -1.23 -5.84
CA ALA A 82 -0.39 -1.08 -7.29
C ALA A 82 -0.87 0.31 -7.74
N ASP A 83 -1.96 0.82 -7.15
CA ASP A 83 -2.49 2.16 -7.46
C ASP A 83 -1.56 3.31 -7.05
N LEU A 84 -0.76 3.09 -6.01
CA LEU A 84 0.13 4.10 -5.45
C LEU A 84 1.50 4.08 -6.12
N ILE A 85 1.96 2.91 -6.57
CA ILE A 85 3.18 2.79 -7.39
C ILE A 85 2.87 3.27 -8.82
N VAL A 86 1.81 2.74 -9.41
CA VAL A 86 1.38 3.07 -10.77
C VAL A 86 0.42 4.25 -10.69
N HIS A 87 0.96 5.46 -10.81
CA HIS A 87 0.23 6.73 -10.73
C HIS A 87 -0.75 6.98 -11.91
N ARG A 88 -1.20 5.93 -12.60
CA ARG A 88 -2.15 5.93 -13.71
C ARG A 88 -3.11 4.73 -13.59
N PRO A 89 -4.28 4.75 -14.25
CA PRO A 89 -5.16 3.59 -14.29
C PRO A 89 -4.41 2.35 -14.84
N ILE A 90 -4.55 1.21 -14.15
CA ILE A 90 -3.98 -0.07 -14.56
C ILE A 90 -5.06 -0.87 -15.30
N SER A 91 -4.73 -1.38 -16.48
CA SER A 91 -5.60 -2.27 -17.26
C SER A 91 -5.77 -3.63 -16.59
N LEU A 92 -6.99 -4.18 -16.62
CA LEU A 92 -7.30 -5.52 -16.13
C LEU A 92 -6.94 -6.59 -17.16
N SER A 93 -6.54 -7.78 -16.69
CA SER A 93 -6.10 -8.89 -17.55
C SER A 93 -7.22 -9.50 -18.41
N ASP A 94 -8.50 -9.32 -18.05
CA ASP A 94 -9.65 -9.94 -18.74
C ASP A 94 -10.16 -9.13 -19.95
N THR A 95 -9.39 -8.15 -20.40
CA THR A 95 -9.77 -7.35 -21.57
C THR A 95 -9.41 -8.10 -22.85
N ASN A 96 -10.39 -8.87 -23.38
CA ASN A 96 -10.32 -9.73 -24.58
C ASN A 96 -9.81 -9.07 -25.89
N ASN A 97 -9.36 -7.81 -25.86
CA ASN A 97 -8.81 -7.09 -27.01
C ASN A 97 -7.79 -5.99 -26.62
N ALA A 98 -7.28 -5.94 -25.39
CA ALA A 98 -6.31 -4.92 -25.02
C ALA A 98 -4.88 -5.35 -25.39
N SER A 99 -4.17 -4.52 -26.16
CA SER A 99 -2.73 -4.65 -26.25
C SER A 99 -2.11 -4.33 -24.88
N PHE A 100 -1.33 -5.26 -24.33
CA PHE A 100 -0.62 -5.05 -23.07
C PHE A 100 0.61 -4.14 -23.20
N ILE A 101 0.74 -3.44 -24.34
CA ILE A 101 1.89 -2.61 -24.69
C ILE A 101 2.12 -1.46 -23.70
N ASN A 102 1.04 -1.00 -23.04
CA ASN A 102 1.09 0.03 -22.01
C ASN A 102 1.01 -0.54 -20.58
N GLY A 103 1.15 -1.85 -20.41
CA GLY A 103 1.06 -2.52 -19.11
C GLY A 103 -0.33 -3.05 -18.77
N VAL A 104 -0.35 -4.00 -17.83
CA VAL A 104 -1.55 -4.74 -17.40
C VAL A 104 -1.34 -5.32 -16.00
N SER A 105 -2.40 -5.44 -15.22
CA SER A 105 -2.39 -6.22 -13.97
C SER A 105 -2.86 -7.64 -14.22
N PHE A 106 -2.02 -8.60 -13.84
CA PHE A 106 -2.33 -10.02 -13.70
C PHE A 106 -2.53 -10.42 -12.23
N ALA A 107 -2.47 -9.47 -11.28
CA ALA A 107 -2.68 -9.77 -9.87
C ALA A 107 -4.08 -10.33 -9.62
N SER A 108 -4.19 -11.31 -8.72
CA SER A 108 -5.45 -12.01 -8.44
C SER A 108 -5.54 -12.36 -6.97
N GLY A 109 -6.57 -11.90 -6.28
CA GLY A 109 -6.84 -12.25 -4.89
C GLY A 109 -6.84 -13.77 -4.66
N GLY A 110 -5.99 -14.23 -3.72
CA GLY A 110 -5.80 -15.64 -3.42
C GLY A 110 -4.74 -16.36 -4.27
N ALA A 111 -4.06 -15.65 -5.19
CA ALA A 111 -2.94 -16.23 -5.94
C ALA A 111 -1.80 -16.67 -5.00
N GLY A 112 -1.35 -17.92 -5.16
CA GLY A 112 -0.19 -18.47 -4.47
C GLY A 112 1.06 -18.50 -5.36
N ILE A 113 2.24 -18.70 -4.75
CA ILE A 113 3.52 -18.75 -5.47
C ILE A 113 3.70 -20.07 -6.25
N PHE A 114 3.20 -21.19 -5.70
CA PHE A 114 3.23 -22.50 -6.36
C PHE A 114 1.83 -23.07 -6.56
N ASN A 115 1.70 -23.99 -7.52
CA ASN A 115 0.47 -24.74 -7.74
C ASN A 115 0.11 -25.54 -6.47
N GLY A 116 -0.88 -25.07 -5.69
CA GLY A 116 -1.26 -25.67 -4.40
C GLY A 116 -0.83 -24.90 -3.14
N THR A 117 -0.15 -23.75 -3.23
CA THR A 117 0.12 -22.91 -2.03
C THR A 117 -1.18 -22.35 -1.44
N ASP A 118 -2.19 -22.11 -2.27
CA ASP A 118 -3.57 -21.81 -1.90
C ASP A 118 -4.20 -22.92 -1.02
N ARG A 119 -3.82 -24.18 -1.22
CA ARG A 119 -4.29 -25.33 -0.41
C ARG A 119 -3.57 -25.48 0.94
N ILE A 120 -2.45 -24.79 1.16
CA ILE A 120 -1.67 -24.89 2.40
C ILE A 120 -2.41 -24.19 3.56
N LEU A 121 -3.18 -23.14 3.29
CA LEU A 121 -4.00 -22.46 4.32
C LEU A 121 -5.04 -23.40 4.94
N GLU A 122 -5.55 -24.36 4.17
CA GLU A 122 -6.51 -25.36 4.64
C GLU A 122 -5.84 -26.50 5.45
N LYS A 123 -4.58 -26.83 5.14
CA LYS A 123 -3.88 -28.01 5.66
C LYS A 123 -2.96 -27.74 6.86
N TYR A 124 -2.40 -26.54 7.00
CA TYR A 124 -1.31 -26.26 7.96
C TYR A 124 -1.70 -25.45 9.20
N SER A 125 -2.96 -25.03 9.32
CA SER A 125 -3.50 -24.43 10.56
C SER A 125 -3.26 -25.28 11.84
N PRO A 126 -3.14 -26.63 11.78
CA PRO A 126 -2.75 -27.44 12.95
C PRO A 126 -1.23 -27.55 13.16
N THR A 127 -0.41 -27.53 12.10
CA THR A 127 1.01 -27.92 12.15
C THR A 127 1.95 -26.78 12.59
N ILE A 128 1.57 -25.51 12.38
CA ILE A 128 2.34 -24.35 12.88
C ILE A 128 2.41 -24.31 14.42
N ARG A 129 1.58 -25.11 15.13
CA ARG A 129 1.66 -25.27 16.59
C ARG A 129 2.89 -26.07 17.07
N GLY A 130 3.62 -26.74 16.18
CA GLY A 130 4.67 -27.71 16.54
C GLY A 130 6.12 -27.21 16.52
N LEU A 131 6.38 -25.98 16.03
CA LEU A 131 7.67 -25.31 16.30
C LEU A 131 7.62 -24.81 17.74
N ASP A 132 8.71 -24.93 18.52
CA ASP A 132 8.78 -24.52 19.94
C ASP A 132 8.07 -23.18 20.16
N GLY A 133 6.82 -23.29 20.63
CA GLY A 133 5.84 -22.21 20.48
C GLY A 133 6.20 -21.01 21.32
N GLN A 134 7.07 -21.16 22.33
CA GLN A 134 7.54 -20.06 23.16
C GLN A 134 8.56 -19.20 22.44
N HIS A 135 9.53 -19.81 21.74
CA HIS A 135 10.55 -19.06 21.00
C HIS A 135 9.94 -18.28 19.83
N LEU A 136 9.01 -18.92 19.09
CA LEU A 136 8.30 -18.25 18.00
C LEU A 136 7.38 -17.15 18.51
N LYS A 137 6.67 -17.36 19.64
CA LYS A 137 5.83 -16.31 20.26
C LYS A 137 6.66 -15.12 20.73
N GLU A 138 7.82 -15.36 21.35
CA GLU A 138 8.70 -14.29 21.82
C GLU A 138 9.32 -13.52 20.63
N LEU A 139 9.72 -14.23 19.57
CA LEU A 139 10.23 -13.60 18.35
C LEU A 139 9.14 -12.78 17.66
N LEU A 140 7.93 -13.32 17.52
CA LEU A 140 6.77 -12.60 16.98
C LEU A 140 6.40 -11.39 17.84
N LYS A 141 6.45 -11.52 19.16
CA LYS A 141 6.21 -10.41 20.09
C LYS A 141 7.25 -9.31 19.92
N ARG A 142 8.54 -9.65 19.80
CA ARG A 142 9.62 -8.68 19.56
C ARG A 142 9.51 -8.01 18.20
N LEU A 143 9.22 -8.78 17.15
CA LEU A 143 8.96 -8.25 15.81
C LEU A 143 7.74 -7.33 15.81
N TYR A 144 6.70 -7.71 16.55
CA TYR A 144 5.51 -6.89 16.76
C TYR A 144 5.83 -5.60 17.52
N GLU A 145 6.56 -5.65 18.63
CA GLU A 145 6.96 -4.46 19.41
C GLU A 145 7.87 -3.52 18.60
N PHE A 146 8.80 -4.08 17.83
CA PHE A 146 9.67 -3.32 16.92
C PHE A 146 8.86 -2.64 15.80
N GLY A 147 7.94 -3.37 15.17
CA GLY A 147 7.03 -2.84 14.15
C GLY A 147 6.04 -1.82 14.72
N ALA A 148 5.46 -2.10 15.89
CA ALA A 148 4.50 -1.27 16.61
C ALA A 148 5.04 0.14 16.87
N ARG A 149 6.30 0.25 17.31
CA ARG A 149 6.95 1.55 17.51
C ARG A 149 7.07 2.33 16.21
N LYS A 150 7.42 1.67 15.10
CA LYS A 150 7.48 2.32 13.78
C LYS A 150 6.10 2.79 13.31
N PHE A 151 5.06 1.98 13.49
CA PHE A 151 3.70 2.38 13.14
C PHE A 151 3.23 3.59 13.97
N PHE A 152 3.56 3.61 15.26
CA PHE A 152 3.27 4.77 16.10
C PHE A 152 3.98 6.04 15.62
N LEU A 153 5.27 5.94 15.28
CA LEU A 153 6.03 7.06 14.68
C LEU A 153 5.46 7.51 13.33
N ALA A 154 4.82 6.59 12.58
CA ALA A 154 4.14 6.90 11.34
C ALA A 154 2.71 7.48 11.54
N GLY A 155 2.29 7.69 12.79
CA GLY A 155 0.99 8.30 13.12
C GLY A 155 -0.15 7.30 13.34
N PHE A 156 0.11 6.00 13.37
CA PHE A 156 -0.91 5.00 13.69
C PHE A 156 -1.13 4.88 15.20
N SER A 157 -2.39 4.97 15.63
CA SER A 157 -2.77 4.75 17.02
C SER A 157 -3.38 3.37 17.26
N GLU A 158 -3.92 2.74 16.21
CA GLU A 158 -4.52 1.41 16.27
C GLU A 158 -3.72 0.43 15.41
N ILE A 159 -3.04 -0.48 16.10
CA ILE A 159 -2.09 -1.45 15.51
C ILE A 159 -2.48 -2.89 15.82
N LYS A 160 -3.50 -3.10 16.67
CA LYS A 160 -3.97 -4.41 17.14
C LYS A 160 -5.25 -4.83 16.43
N SER A 161 -6.19 -3.90 16.32
CA SER A 161 -7.51 -4.15 15.75
C SER A 161 -7.54 -3.82 14.26
N ALA A 162 -8.22 -4.66 13.49
CA ALA A 162 -8.56 -4.34 12.11
C ALA A 162 -9.67 -3.28 12.06
N CYS A 163 -9.70 -2.52 10.98
CA CYS A 163 -10.74 -1.52 10.78
C CYS A 163 -12.08 -2.15 10.42
N CYS A 164 -12.09 -3.11 9.47
CA CYS A 164 -13.25 -3.84 8.95
C CYS A 164 -13.13 -5.33 9.26
N GLY A 165 -14.21 -5.91 9.75
CA GLY A 165 -14.34 -7.34 10.00
C GLY A 165 -15.34 -7.61 11.11
N LEU A 166 -15.38 -8.84 11.61
CA LEU A 166 -16.25 -9.24 12.72
C LEU A 166 -15.45 -9.96 13.81
N GLY A 167 -16.09 -10.10 14.97
CA GLY A 167 -15.53 -10.78 16.14
C GLY A 167 -14.39 -10.02 16.80
N ASP A 168 -13.56 -10.75 17.53
CA ASP A 168 -12.46 -10.18 18.31
C ASP A 168 -11.48 -9.41 17.44
N LEU A 169 -11.12 -8.20 17.90
CA LEU A 169 -10.26 -7.25 17.18
C LEU A 169 -10.72 -6.91 15.74
N ARG A 170 -11.97 -7.25 15.38
CA ARG A 170 -12.49 -7.24 13.99
C ARG A 170 -11.67 -8.10 13.03
N ALA A 171 -11.01 -9.13 13.55
CA ALA A 171 -10.10 -9.97 12.79
C ALA A 171 -10.42 -11.47 12.95
N GLU A 172 -11.46 -11.84 13.69
CA GLU A 172 -11.88 -13.25 13.78
C GLU A 172 -12.52 -13.72 12.47
N VAL A 173 -13.24 -12.82 11.80
CA VAL A 173 -13.78 -13.03 10.46
C VAL A 173 -13.37 -11.85 9.58
N ALA A 174 -12.92 -12.16 8.36
CA ALA A 174 -12.55 -11.18 7.36
C ALA A 174 -13.70 -10.20 7.03
N CYS A 175 -13.34 -9.09 6.39
CA CYS A 175 -14.31 -8.07 5.96
C CYS A 175 -15.30 -8.67 4.95
N VAL A 176 -16.58 -8.67 5.31
CA VAL A 176 -17.70 -9.20 4.52
C VAL A 176 -18.79 -8.13 4.37
N PRO A 177 -19.80 -8.31 3.50
CA PRO A 177 -20.82 -7.27 3.24
C PRO A 177 -21.57 -6.74 4.47
N ILE A 178 -21.67 -7.53 5.55
CA ILE A 178 -22.34 -7.14 6.80
C ILE A 178 -21.39 -6.55 7.85
N SER A 179 -20.08 -6.53 7.58
CA SER A 179 -19.08 -6.04 8.53
C SER A 179 -19.26 -4.56 8.82
N ARG A 180 -19.02 -4.18 10.08
CA ARG A 180 -18.82 -2.78 10.45
C ARG A 180 -17.35 -2.41 10.23
N TYR A 181 -17.11 -1.13 9.97
CA TYR A 181 -15.76 -0.60 9.83
C TYR A 181 -15.52 0.59 10.76
N CYS A 182 -14.24 0.86 11.06
CA CYS A 182 -13.81 1.94 11.93
C CYS A 182 -14.13 3.34 11.34
N SER A 183 -14.35 4.33 12.20
CA SER A 183 -14.67 5.70 11.80
C SER A 183 -13.46 6.41 11.16
N ASN A 184 -12.28 6.25 11.77
CA ASN A 184 -11.02 6.77 11.26
C ASN A 184 -10.14 5.64 10.73
N ARG A 185 -9.95 5.58 9.41
CA ARG A 185 -9.12 4.55 8.76
C ARG A 185 -7.64 4.93 8.71
N LYS A 186 -7.31 6.21 8.89
CA LYS A 186 -5.93 6.71 8.80
C LYS A 186 -5.09 6.39 10.04
N ASN A 187 -5.73 6.02 11.15
CA ASN A 187 -5.02 5.64 12.37
C ASN A 187 -4.93 4.12 12.57
N HIS A 188 -5.51 3.31 11.67
CA HIS A 188 -5.43 1.84 11.69
C HIS A 188 -4.37 1.33 10.73
N VAL A 189 -3.55 0.40 11.20
CA VAL A 189 -2.59 -0.29 10.32
C VAL A 189 -3.33 -1.22 9.35
N PHE A 190 -4.30 -1.98 9.87
CA PHE A 190 -4.99 -3.03 9.13
C PHE A 190 -6.40 -2.59 8.69
N TRP A 191 -6.69 -2.79 7.40
CA TRP A 191 -8.04 -2.64 6.88
C TRP A 191 -8.91 -3.81 7.32
N ASP A 192 -8.45 -5.04 7.12
CA ASP A 192 -9.10 -6.26 7.58
C ASP A 192 -8.07 -7.25 8.15
N LEU A 193 -8.47 -8.50 8.39
CA LEU A 193 -7.60 -9.55 8.91
C LEU A 193 -6.30 -9.76 8.08
N TYR A 194 -6.33 -9.50 6.78
CA TYR A 194 -5.21 -9.79 5.88
C TYR A 194 -4.59 -8.54 5.28
N HIS A 195 -5.38 -7.49 5.07
CA HIS A 195 -4.99 -6.38 4.22
C HIS A 195 -4.72 -5.10 5.01
N PRO A 196 -3.71 -4.30 4.62
CA PRO A 196 -3.43 -2.99 5.20
C PRO A 196 -4.45 -1.93 4.77
N THR A 197 -4.59 -0.86 5.56
CA THR A 197 -5.33 0.34 5.12
C THR A 197 -4.56 1.09 4.04
N GLU A 198 -5.23 1.89 3.21
CA GLU A 198 -4.56 2.77 2.23
C GLU A 198 -3.48 3.64 2.90
N ALA A 199 -3.72 4.11 4.14
CA ALA A 199 -2.74 4.90 4.88
C ALA A 199 -1.45 4.13 5.14
N THR A 200 -1.57 2.87 5.52
CA THR A 200 -0.44 1.96 5.71
C THR A 200 0.28 1.68 4.40
N VAL A 201 -0.47 1.43 3.32
CA VAL A 201 0.11 1.18 2.00
C VAL A 201 0.92 2.38 1.52
N ARG A 202 0.44 3.61 1.71
CA ARG A 202 1.18 4.84 1.36
C ARG A 202 2.55 4.88 2.02
N ILE A 203 2.62 4.63 3.32
CA ILE A 203 3.89 4.63 4.06
C ILE A 203 4.82 3.53 3.56
N PHE A 204 4.28 2.36 3.22
CA PHE A 204 5.07 1.30 2.60
C PHE A 204 5.59 1.72 1.23
N VAL A 205 4.79 2.31 0.35
CA VAL A 205 5.26 2.78 -0.97
C VAL A 205 6.31 3.90 -0.83
N ASP A 206 6.07 4.89 0.05
CA ASP A 206 7.03 5.97 0.32
C ASP A 206 8.38 5.45 0.85
N THR A 207 8.38 4.25 1.45
CA THR A 207 9.59 3.56 1.90
C THR A 207 10.42 3.04 0.72
N PHE A 208 9.79 2.62 -0.38
CA PHE A 208 10.50 2.20 -1.60
C PHE A 208 11.15 3.40 -2.30
N ASP A 209 10.42 4.51 -2.38
CA ASP A 209 10.87 5.74 -3.07
C ASP A 209 11.82 6.59 -2.22
N GLY A 210 11.94 6.27 -0.92
CA GLY A 210 12.92 6.87 -0.03
C GLY A 210 12.49 8.18 0.62
N SER A 211 11.22 8.56 0.49
CA SER A 211 10.64 9.77 1.06
C SER A 211 10.22 9.60 2.52
N SER A 212 10.14 8.36 3.00
CA SER A 212 9.52 8.02 4.27
C SER A 212 10.46 8.12 5.48
N PRO A 213 10.07 8.82 6.58
CA PRO A 213 10.88 8.94 7.79
C PRO A 213 10.99 7.64 8.61
N VAL A 214 10.25 6.58 8.25
CA VAL A 214 10.29 5.28 8.96
C VAL A 214 11.37 4.32 8.45
N CYS A 215 12.07 4.68 7.37
CA CYS A 215 13.20 3.92 6.85
C CYS A 215 14.53 4.64 7.04
N VAL A 216 15.07 4.42 8.24
CA VAL A 216 16.42 4.81 8.65
C VAL A 216 17.25 3.54 8.91
N PRO A 217 18.56 3.53 8.59
CA PRO A 217 19.34 4.63 8.01
C PRO A 217 19.27 4.73 6.47
N MET A 218 18.71 3.73 5.79
CA MET A 218 18.67 3.64 4.33
C MET A 218 17.33 3.05 3.83
N ASN A 219 16.83 3.54 2.69
CA ASN A 219 15.60 3.07 2.04
C ASN A 219 15.87 1.93 1.03
N LEU A 220 14.83 1.32 0.45
CA LEU A 220 15.03 0.15 -0.42
C LEU A 220 15.81 0.49 -1.69
N ARG A 221 15.58 1.66 -2.29
CA ARG A 221 16.34 2.12 -3.46
C ARG A 221 17.84 2.22 -3.14
N GLN A 222 18.18 2.76 -1.97
CA GLN A 222 19.54 2.84 -1.47
C GLN A 222 20.13 1.46 -1.17
N LEU A 223 19.34 0.53 -0.62
CA LEU A 223 19.77 -0.84 -0.34
C LEU A 223 20.08 -1.62 -1.61
N VAL A 224 19.24 -1.51 -2.63
CA VAL A 224 19.47 -2.20 -3.93
C VAL A 224 20.66 -1.60 -4.68
N SER A 225 21.03 -0.35 -4.37
CA SER A 225 22.17 0.34 -4.98
C SER A 225 23.49 0.19 -4.21
N ALA A 226 23.49 -0.52 -3.06
CA ALA A 226 24.64 -0.72 -2.18
C ALA A 226 25.33 -2.06 -2.46
#